data_AF-A0A6I4M394-F1
#
_entry.id   AF-A0A6I4M394-F1
#
_cell.length_a   1.000
_cell.length_b   1.000
_cell.length_c   1.000
_cell.angle_alpha   90.00
_cell.angle_beta   90.00
_cell.angle_gamma   90.00
#
_symmetry.space_group_name_H-M   'P 1'
#
loop_
_entity.id
_entity.type
_entity.pdbx_description
1 polymer ?
#
loop_
_entity_poly.entity_id
_entity_poly.type
_entity_poly.pdbx_seq_one_letter_code
_entity_poly.pdbx_strand_id
1 'polypeptide(L)'
;MKIMMDAVIQYQADLIAALDMQDADAILSASGALSSAIERLRQERHVPPHGQLSHGLKQAEAARIRVKYLTAWNRQKIDRLAECRGQISSAVYVMPQKHT
;
A
#
# COMPACT_ATOMS: atom_id res chain seq x y z
N MET A 1 16.20 22.25 -14.32
CA MET A 1 15.06 21.40 -14.74
C MET A 1 15.34 19.89 -14.59
N LYS A 2 16.15 19.48 -13.59
CA LYS A 2 16.43 18.06 -13.24
C LYS A 2 15.61 17.58 -12.03
N ILE A 3 15.10 18.53 -11.25
CA ILE A 3 14.61 18.37 -9.88
C ILE A 3 13.22 17.71 -9.81
N MET A 4 12.36 17.88 -10.82
CA MET A 4 10.94 17.48 -10.70
C MET A 4 10.74 15.97 -10.85
N MET A 5 11.44 15.34 -11.80
CA MET A 5 11.43 13.89 -11.97
C MET A 5 12.17 13.19 -10.82
N ASP A 6 13.24 13.80 -10.32
CA ASP A 6 13.95 13.34 -9.12
C ASP A 6 13.01 13.37 -7.88
N ALA A 7 12.13 14.37 -7.77
CA ALA A 7 11.11 14.43 -6.72
C ALA A 7 10.07 13.30 -6.86
N VAL A 8 9.59 13.00 -8.07
CA VAL A 8 8.68 11.85 -8.30
C VAL A 8 9.36 10.54 -7.89
N ILE A 9 10.62 10.34 -8.27
CA ILE A 9 11.43 9.17 -7.90
C ILE A 9 11.58 9.05 -6.38
N GLN A 10 11.80 10.17 -5.68
CA GLN A 10 11.91 10.19 -4.23
C GLN A 10 10.59 9.82 -3.56
N TYR A 11 9.47 10.43 -3.96
CA TYR A 11 8.16 10.12 -3.37
C TYR A 11 7.72 8.68 -3.65
N GLN A 12 8.12 8.09 -4.79
CA GLN A 12 7.93 6.66 -5.04
C GLN A 12 8.76 5.78 -4.09
N ALA A 13 9.99 6.18 -3.77
CA ALA A 13 10.82 5.46 -2.79
C ALA A 13 10.22 5.55 -1.38
N ASP A 14 9.73 6.72 -0.98
CA ASP A 14 9.08 6.93 0.32
C ASP A 14 7.79 6.09 0.43
N LEU A 15 6.99 6.03 -0.64
CA LEU A 15 5.81 5.18 -0.70
C LEU A 15 6.16 3.69 -0.56
N ILE A 16 7.23 3.25 -1.22
CA ILE A 16 7.72 1.86 -1.11
C ILE A 16 8.11 1.54 0.33
N ALA A 17 8.86 2.43 0.99
CA ALA A 17 9.26 2.24 2.39
C ALA A 17 8.05 2.18 3.33
N ALA A 18 7.05 3.07 3.14
CA ALA A 18 5.82 3.07 3.93
C ALA A 18 5.02 1.76 3.74
N LEU A 19 4.95 1.24 2.51
CA LEU A 19 4.33 -0.05 2.21
C LEU A 19 5.07 -1.22 2.86
N ASP A 20 6.41 -1.19 2.86
CA ASP A 20 7.25 -2.21 3.49
C ASP A 20 7.10 -2.21 5.02
N MET A 21 6.87 -1.03 5.63
CA MET A 21 6.58 -0.88 7.06
C MET A 21 5.11 -1.13 7.43
N GLN A 22 4.21 -1.22 6.43
CA GLN A 22 2.76 -1.33 6.62
C GLN A 22 2.17 -0.18 7.45
N ASP A 23 2.79 1.00 7.40
CA ASP A 23 2.38 2.19 8.13
C ASP A 23 1.30 2.93 7.33
N ALA A 24 0.05 2.88 7.80
CA ALA A 24 -1.09 3.45 7.10
C ALA A 24 -1.01 4.97 6.94
N ASP A 25 -0.51 5.68 7.95
CA ASP A 25 -0.41 7.14 7.93
C ASP A 25 0.71 7.58 7.00
N ALA A 26 1.85 6.88 7.03
CA ALA A 26 2.95 7.11 6.09
C ALA A 26 2.55 6.79 4.65
N ILE A 27 1.79 5.71 4.40
CA ILE A 27 1.27 5.35 3.06
C ILE A 27 0.36 6.47 2.53
N LEU A 28 -0.56 6.98 3.36
CA LEU A 28 -1.47 8.05 2.97
C LEU A 28 -0.71 9.34 2.62
N SER A 29 0.23 9.73 3.48
CA SER A 29 1.05 10.93 3.28
C SER A 29 1.91 10.83 2.00
N ALA A 30 2.64 9.71 1.83
CA ALA A 30 3.49 9.49 0.67
C ALA A 30 2.67 9.41 -0.64
N SER A 31 1.49 8.80 -0.60
CA SER A 31 0.59 8.75 -1.77
C SER A 31 0.09 10.13 -2.18
N GLY A 32 -0.27 10.99 -1.22
CA GLY A 32 -0.67 12.37 -1.47
C GLY A 32 0.46 13.23 -2.05
N ALA A 33 1.67 13.09 -1.50
CA ALA A 33 2.86 13.77 -2.00
C ALA A 33 3.22 13.33 -3.43
N LEU A 34 3.16 12.02 -3.70
CA LEU A 34 3.39 11.47 -5.04
C LEU A 34 2.35 11.97 -6.06
N SER A 35 1.06 11.98 -5.70
CA SER A 35 -0.01 12.50 -6.56
C SER A 35 0.23 13.97 -6.92
N SER A 36 0.58 14.80 -5.93
CA SER A 36 0.89 16.21 -6.14
C SER A 36 2.11 16.42 -7.06
N ALA A 37 3.13 15.57 -6.93
CA ALA A 37 4.32 15.61 -7.76
C ALA A 37 4.03 15.19 -9.22
N ILE A 38 3.17 14.19 -9.43
CA ILE A 38 2.74 13.74 -10.75
C ILE A 38 1.91 14.83 -11.46
N GLU A 39 0.99 15.48 -10.75
CA GLU A 39 0.21 16.58 -11.34
C GLU A 39 1.08 17.76 -11.75
N ARG A 40 2.09 18.10 -10.95
CA ARG A 40 3.09 19.12 -11.31
C ARG A 40 3.91 18.69 -12.52
N LEU A 41 4.36 17.44 -12.57
CA LEU A 41 5.09 16.89 -13.72
C LEU A 41 4.23 16.91 -14.99
N ARG A 42 2.93 16.61 -14.89
CA ARG A 42 1.99 16.62 -16.02
C ARG A 42 1.81 18.03 -16.61
N GLN A 43 1.91 19.07 -15.79
CA GLN A 43 1.84 20.46 -16.22
C GLN A 43 3.12 20.91 -16.96
N GLU A 44 4.23 20.18 -16.79
CA GLU A 44 5.45 20.44 -17.56
C GLU A 44 5.34 19.87 -18.98
N ARG A 45 5.65 20.71 -19.97
CA ARG A 45 5.71 20.32 -21.39
C ARG A 45 6.99 19.59 -21.79
N HIS A 46 7.91 19.34 -20.86
CA HIS A 46 9.20 18.76 -21.15
C HIS A 46 9.19 17.25 -20.95
N VAL A 47 9.76 16.52 -21.92
CA VAL A 47 9.91 15.06 -21.81
C VAL A 47 11.12 14.77 -20.92
N PRO A 48 10.94 14.05 -19.80
CA PRO A 48 12.06 13.72 -18.94
C PRO A 48 13.08 12.81 -19.66
N PRO A 49 14.38 12.87 -19.28
CA PRO A 49 15.41 12.01 -19.83
C PRO A 49 15.04 10.52 -19.71
N HIS A 50 15.35 9.73 -20.75
CA HIS A 50 14.97 8.32 -20.85
C HIS A 50 15.42 7.47 -19.63
N GLY A 51 16.57 7.80 -19.03
CA GLY A 51 17.06 7.11 -17.83
C GLY A 51 16.17 7.33 -16.59
N GLN A 52 15.71 8.56 -16.38
CA GLN A 52 14.82 8.88 -15.26
C GLN A 52 13.42 8.29 -15.47
N LEU A 53 12.93 8.29 -16.73
CA LEU A 53 11.66 7.65 -17.08
C LEU A 53 11.68 6.14 -16.79
N SER A 54 12.73 5.44 -17.23
CA SER A 54 12.87 4.00 -16.97
C SER A 54 12.95 3.69 -15.48
N HIS A 55 13.65 4.53 -14.71
CA HIS A 55 13.73 4.39 -13.26
C HIS A 55 12.36 4.58 -12.58
N GLY A 56 11.64 5.66 -12.91
CA GLY A 56 10.31 5.93 -12.35
C GLY A 56 9.28 4.86 -12.70
N LEU A 57 9.36 4.25 -13.89
CA LEU A 57 8.52 3.12 -14.28
C LEU A 57 8.79 1.87 -13.42
N LYS A 58 10.07 1.55 -13.15
CA LYS A 58 10.43 0.43 -12.27
C LYS A 58 9.92 0.64 -10.85
N GLN A 59 10.03 1.85 -10.31
CA GLN A 59 9.53 2.17 -8.98
C GLN A 59 8.00 2.14 -8.91
N ALA A 60 7.31 2.65 -9.94
CA ALA A 60 5.85 2.55 -10.03
C ALA A 60 5.38 1.08 -9.97
N GLU A 61 6.05 0.21 -10.72
CA GLU A 61 5.74 -1.23 -10.71
C GLU A 61 6.05 -1.87 -9.35
N ALA A 62 7.16 -1.51 -8.73
CA ALA A 62 7.53 -1.99 -7.40
C ALA A 62 6.51 -1.59 -6.31
N ALA A 63 5.99 -0.36 -6.36
CA ALA A 63 4.93 0.10 -5.47
C ALA A 63 3.61 -0.67 -5.73
N ARG A 64 3.24 -0.87 -7.00
CA ARG A 64 2.04 -1.62 -7.40
C ARG A 64 2.03 -3.05 -6.85
N ILE A 65 3.16 -3.75 -6.95
CA ILE A 65 3.31 -5.12 -6.43
C ILE A 65 3.11 -5.14 -4.90
N ARG A 66 3.68 -4.18 -4.18
CA ARG A 66 3.55 -4.08 -2.71
C ARG A 66 2.14 -3.78 -2.26
N VAL A 67 1.44 -2.86 -2.93
CA VAL A 67 0.01 -2.57 -2.66
C VAL A 67 -0.83 -3.84 -2.84
N LYS A 68 -0.57 -4.61 -3.90
CA LYS A 68 -1.25 -5.89 -4.14
C LYS A 68 -1.00 -6.88 -2.99
N TYR A 69 0.24 -6.97 -2.52
CA TYR A 69 0.59 -7.83 -1.39
C TYR A 69 -0.09 -7.37 -0.08
N LEU A 70 -0.06 -6.08 0.22
CA LEU A 70 -0.73 -5.51 1.40
C LEU A 70 -2.24 -5.77 1.38
N THR A 71 -2.86 -5.69 0.20
CA THR A 71 -4.29 -6.00 0.01
C THR A 71 -4.58 -7.47 0.30
N ALA A 72 -3.77 -8.39 -0.23
CA ALA A 72 -3.91 -9.82 0.01
C ALA A 72 -3.72 -10.15 1.51
N TRP A 73 -2.73 -9.53 2.14
CA TRP A 73 -2.45 -9.69 3.57
C TRP A 73 -3.60 -9.16 4.44
N ASN A 74 -4.15 -7.98 4.14
CA ASN A 74 -5.31 -7.45 4.84
C ASN A 74 -6.52 -8.37 4.71
N ARG A 75 -6.77 -8.93 3.52
CA ARG A 75 -7.83 -9.92 3.31
C ARG A 75 -7.63 -11.16 4.17
N GLN A 76 -6.42 -11.72 4.18
CA GLN A 76 -6.10 -12.88 5.03
C GLN A 76 -6.32 -12.59 6.52
N LYS A 77 -5.99 -11.38 7.00
CA LYS A 77 -6.26 -10.99 8.38
C LYS A 77 -7.75 -10.87 8.68
N ILE A 78 -8.52 -10.28 7.77
CA ILE A 78 -9.98 -10.19 7.89
C ILE A 78 -10.59 -11.59 7.95
N ASP A 79 -10.16 -12.49 7.05
CA ASP A 79 -10.63 -13.87 7.01
C ASP A 79 -10.30 -14.60 8.32
N ARG A 80 -9.07 -14.47 8.83
CA ARG A 80 -8.69 -15.00 10.15
C ARG A 80 -9.53 -14.44 11.30
N LEU A 81 -9.80 -13.13 11.31
CA LEU A 81 -10.64 -12.51 12.33
C LEU A 81 -12.10 -13.02 12.25
N ALA A 82 -12.60 -13.30 11.03
CA ALA A 82 -13.91 -13.89 10.82
C ALA A 82 -13.96 -15.35 11.31
N GLU A 83 -12.92 -16.14 11.03
CA GLU A 83 -12.76 -17.51 11.55
C GLU A 83 -12.72 -17.53 13.08
N CYS A 84 -11.88 -16.70 13.72
CA CYS A 84 -11.81 -16.60 15.18
C CYS A 84 -13.16 -16.19 15.78
N ARG A 85 -13.89 -15.27 15.14
CA ARG A 85 -15.24 -14.90 15.56
C ARG A 85 -16.21 -16.08 15.46
N GLY A 86 -16.15 -16.85 14.37
CA GLY A 86 -16.95 -18.08 14.20
C GLY A 86 -16.61 -19.16 15.23
N GLN A 87 -15.34 -19.31 15.59
CA GLN A 87 -14.88 -20.22 16.65
C GLN A 87 -15.34 -19.78 18.04
N ILE A 88 -15.28 -18.48 18.35
CA ILE A 88 -15.83 -17.93 19.61
C ILE A 88 -17.35 -18.16 19.66
N SER A 89 -18.07 -17.89 18.58
CA SER A 89 -19.52 -18.17 18.50
C SER A 89 -19.84 -19.67 18.67
N SER A 90 -19.00 -20.56 18.12
CA SER A 90 -19.18 -22.00 18.29
C SER A 90 -18.81 -22.48 19.69
N ALA A 91 -17.82 -21.88 20.36
CA ALA A 91 -17.42 -22.20 21.73
C ALA A 91 -18.44 -21.68 22.77
N VAL A 92 -19.06 -20.54 22.52
CA VAL A 92 -20.13 -19.99 23.38
C VAL A 92 -21.43 -20.80 23.29
N TYR A 93 -21.65 -21.55 22.20
CA TYR A 93 -22.79 -22.47 22.08
C TYR A 93 -22.57 -23.81 22.81
N VAL A 94 -21.39 -24.07 23.37
CA VAL A 94 -21.09 -25.28 24.13
C VAL A 94 -21.20 -24.99 25.62
N MET A 95 -22.42 -25.18 26.18
CA MET A 95 -22.78 -25.79 27.49
C MET A 95 -24.15 -25.26 27.99
N PRO A 96 -24.96 -26.01 28.78
CA PRO A 96 -24.61 -27.23 29.52
C PRO A 96 -25.43 -28.47 29.16
N GLN A 97 -24.81 -29.63 29.41
CA GLN A 97 -25.48 -30.92 29.45
C GLN A 97 -26.60 -30.91 30.51
N LYS A 98 -27.81 -31.29 30.10
CA LYS A 98 -28.89 -31.63 31.03
C LYS A 98 -28.47 -32.87 31.82
N HIS A 99 -28.05 -32.67 33.06
CA HIS A 99 -28.12 -33.71 34.08
C HIS A 99 -29.53 -33.69 34.69
N THR A 100 -29.99 -34.90 35.02
CA THR A 100 -31.27 -35.33 35.62
C THR A 100 -32.50 -35.34 34.72
#